data_AF-A0AAW8BAH5-F1
#
_entry.id   AF-A0AAW8BAH5-F1
#
_cell.length_a   1.000
_cell.length_b   1.000
_cell.length_c   1.000
_cell.angle_alpha   90.00
_cell.angle_beta   90.00
_cell.angle_gamma   90.00
#
_symmetry.space_group_name_H-M   'P 1'
#
loop_
_entity.id
_entity.type
_entity.pdbx_description
1 polymer ?
#
loop_
_entity_poly.entity_id
_entity_poly.type
_entity_poly.pdbx_seq_one_letter_code
_entity_poly.pdbx_strand_id
1 'polypeptide(L)'
;MKRNATAIWQGSGKDGKGNLTTQSTTLNQTQYSYSSRFEEGVGTNPEELIAAAHAGCFNMALSFKIDEAGFKAENLETKCVINLDSKEGKITESMLTLKAKVPGISKEKFDELVADAEKNCPISKLLNTEIKVEASLV
;
A
#
# COMPACT_ATOMS: atom_id res chain seq x y z
N MET A 1 -15.88 12.01 1.96
CA MET A 1 -15.69 11.66 0.53
C MET A 1 -16.08 10.20 0.33
N LYS A 2 -16.64 9.81 -0.81
CA LYS A 2 -16.94 8.40 -1.15
C LYS A 2 -16.21 8.02 -2.44
N ARG A 3 -15.56 6.85 -2.45
CA ARG A 3 -14.86 6.25 -3.61
C ARG A 3 -15.31 4.80 -3.74
N ASN A 4 -15.31 4.26 -4.97
CA ASN A 4 -15.77 2.90 -5.21
C ASN A 4 -14.95 2.18 -6.31
N ALA A 5 -15.10 0.87 -6.31
CA ALA A 5 -14.63 -0.05 -7.35
C ALA A 5 -15.66 -1.18 -7.49
N THR A 6 -15.66 -1.86 -8.62
CA THR A 6 -16.51 -3.02 -8.91
C THR A 6 -15.64 -4.23 -9.20
N ALA A 7 -15.96 -5.36 -8.57
CA ALA A 7 -15.37 -6.66 -8.84
C ALA A 7 -16.43 -7.59 -9.43
N ILE A 8 -16.08 -8.31 -10.49
CA ILE A 8 -16.91 -9.36 -11.09
C ILE A 8 -16.14 -10.67 -10.96
N TRP A 9 -16.82 -11.75 -10.57
CA TRP A 9 -16.30 -13.12 -10.59
C TRP A 9 -17.27 -14.04 -11.32
N GLN A 10 -16.75 -14.96 -12.13
CA GLN A 10 -17.53 -15.93 -12.88
C GLN A 10 -16.88 -17.31 -12.78
N GLY A 11 -17.66 -18.33 -12.43
CA GLY A 11 -17.20 -19.71 -12.31
C GLY A 11 -16.90 -20.15 -10.87
N SER A 12 -16.22 -21.28 -10.73
CA SER A 12 -15.82 -21.87 -9.45
C SER A 12 -14.70 -21.07 -8.78
N GLY A 13 -14.30 -21.42 -7.56
CA GLY A 13 -13.22 -20.73 -6.85
C GLY A 13 -11.84 -20.86 -7.51
N LYS A 14 -11.49 -22.04 -8.06
CA LYS A 14 -10.17 -22.29 -8.66
C LYS A 14 -10.10 -21.97 -10.15
N ASP A 15 -11.14 -22.33 -10.90
CA ASP A 15 -11.18 -22.16 -12.37
C ASP A 15 -11.87 -20.85 -12.78
N GLY A 16 -12.36 -20.09 -11.80
CA GLY A 16 -13.05 -18.85 -12.01
C GLY A 16 -12.14 -17.74 -12.53
N LYS A 17 -12.78 -16.78 -13.19
CA LYS A 17 -12.14 -15.58 -13.71
C LYS A 17 -12.88 -14.38 -13.17
N GLY A 18 -12.13 -13.33 -12.88
CA GLY A 18 -12.72 -12.08 -12.45
C GLY A 18 -12.07 -10.86 -13.07
N ASN A 19 -12.78 -9.75 -12.96
CA ASN A 19 -12.33 -8.44 -13.43
C ASN A 19 -12.58 -7.38 -12.35
N LEU A 20 -11.64 -6.44 -12.21
CA LEU A 20 -11.73 -5.28 -11.33
C LEU A 20 -11.83 -3.98 -12.15
N THR A 21 -12.68 -3.06 -11.72
CA THR A 21 -12.82 -1.72 -12.30
C THR A 21 -12.87 -0.67 -11.20
N THR A 22 -12.02 0.35 -11.24
CA THR A 22 -12.06 1.46 -10.28
C THR A 22 -12.85 2.64 -10.85
N GLN A 23 -13.44 3.47 -9.97
CA GLN A 23 -14.17 4.68 -10.39
C GLN A 23 -13.33 5.62 -11.28
N SER A 24 -12.01 5.68 -11.06
CA SER A 24 -11.08 6.49 -11.84
C SER A 24 -10.68 5.85 -13.17
N THR A 25 -11.14 4.64 -13.45
CA THR A 25 -10.73 3.80 -14.60
C THR A 25 -9.25 3.42 -14.64
N THR A 26 -8.51 3.66 -13.55
CA THR A 26 -7.10 3.21 -13.42
C THR A 26 -7.01 1.69 -13.55
N LEU A 27 -7.95 0.96 -12.91
CA LEU A 27 -8.28 -0.40 -13.29
C LEU A 27 -9.53 -0.36 -14.14
N ASN A 28 -9.50 -1.02 -15.29
CA ASN A 28 -10.62 -1.08 -16.22
C ASN A 28 -10.73 -2.50 -16.78
N GLN A 29 -11.71 -3.25 -16.27
CA GLN A 29 -11.84 -4.68 -16.53
C GLN A 29 -10.53 -5.45 -16.37
N THR A 30 -9.71 -5.06 -15.38
CA THR A 30 -8.40 -5.67 -15.13
C THR A 30 -8.58 -7.07 -14.56
N GLN A 31 -7.96 -8.07 -15.18
CA GLN A 31 -8.14 -9.47 -14.80
C GLN A 31 -7.55 -9.79 -13.41
N TYR A 32 -8.26 -10.61 -12.65
CA TYR A 32 -7.77 -11.30 -11.46
C TYR A 32 -8.34 -12.72 -11.40
N SER A 33 -7.61 -13.66 -10.80
CA SER A 33 -7.98 -15.08 -10.74
C SER A 33 -7.41 -15.75 -9.50
N TYR A 34 -7.72 -17.04 -9.30
CA TYR A 34 -7.05 -17.84 -8.28
C TYR A 34 -5.55 -17.92 -8.56
N SER A 35 -5.18 -18.18 -9.81
CA SER A 35 -3.77 -18.31 -10.23
C SER A 35 -3.00 -17.00 -10.07
N SER A 36 -3.59 -15.83 -10.37
CA SER A 36 -2.89 -14.55 -10.16
C SER A 36 -2.81 -14.09 -8.70
N ARG A 37 -3.51 -14.79 -7.79
CA ARG A 37 -3.54 -14.46 -6.36
C ARG A 37 -2.72 -15.43 -5.51
N PHE A 38 -2.75 -16.71 -5.84
CA PHE A 38 -2.13 -17.78 -5.03
C PHE A 38 -1.04 -18.55 -5.77
N GLU A 39 -0.78 -18.22 -7.04
CA GLU A 39 0.26 -18.79 -7.89
C GLU A 39 0.98 -17.64 -8.64
N GLU A 40 1.78 -17.97 -9.66
CA GLU A 40 2.53 -17.00 -10.47
C GLU A 40 1.75 -16.56 -11.74
N GLY A 41 0.41 -16.57 -11.67
CA GLY A 41 -0.45 -16.22 -12.80
C GLY A 41 -0.43 -14.73 -13.13
N VAL A 42 -0.61 -14.39 -14.42
CA VAL A 42 -0.69 -12.98 -14.84
C VAL A 42 -2.02 -12.35 -14.44
N GLY A 43 -1.99 -11.20 -13.77
CA GLY A 43 -3.17 -10.43 -13.36
C GLY A 43 -2.88 -9.60 -12.11
N THR A 44 -3.86 -8.82 -11.66
CA THR A 44 -3.78 -8.16 -10.35
C THR A 44 -4.28 -9.10 -9.25
N ASN A 45 -4.10 -8.70 -8.00
CA ASN A 45 -4.67 -9.36 -6.83
C ASN A 45 -5.02 -8.34 -5.74
N PRO A 46 -5.92 -8.66 -4.79
CA PRO A 46 -6.27 -7.75 -3.70
C PRO A 46 -5.06 -7.28 -2.88
N GLU A 47 -4.06 -8.14 -2.68
CA GLU A 47 -2.91 -7.87 -1.83
C GLU A 47 -2.02 -6.74 -2.40
N GLU A 48 -1.71 -6.75 -3.71
CA GLU A 48 -0.95 -5.66 -4.33
C GLU A 48 -1.73 -4.33 -4.37
N LEU A 49 -3.06 -4.38 -4.44
CA LEU A 49 -3.90 -3.18 -4.41
C LEU A 49 -3.94 -2.56 -3.01
N ILE A 50 -3.93 -3.39 -1.96
CA ILE A 50 -3.75 -2.93 -0.57
C ILE A 50 -2.34 -2.35 -0.40
N ALA A 51 -1.32 -3.00 -0.96
CA ALA A 51 0.06 -2.51 -0.93
C ALA A 51 0.17 -1.11 -1.56
N ALA A 52 -0.42 -0.93 -2.75
CA ALA A 52 -0.45 0.35 -3.45
C ALA A 52 -1.19 1.43 -2.64
N ALA A 53 -2.35 1.08 -2.07
CA ALA A 53 -3.11 2.00 -1.22
C ALA A 53 -2.32 2.41 0.03
N HIS A 54 -1.64 1.47 0.68
CA HIS A 54 -0.89 1.75 1.90
C HIS A 54 0.35 2.58 1.63
N ALA A 55 1.18 2.21 0.65
CA ALA A 55 2.35 2.98 0.25
C ALA A 55 2.00 4.42 -0.12
N GLY A 56 0.97 4.61 -0.96
CA GLY A 56 0.54 5.93 -1.39
C GLY A 56 0.01 6.79 -0.25
N CYS A 57 -0.80 6.19 0.63
CA CYS A 57 -1.34 6.87 1.81
C CYS A 57 -0.23 7.27 2.81
N PHE A 58 0.72 6.37 3.07
CA PHE A 58 1.85 6.61 3.95
C PHE A 58 2.73 7.76 3.42
N ASN A 59 3.11 7.72 2.13
CA ASN A 59 3.94 8.77 1.53
C ASN A 59 3.26 10.15 1.58
N MET A 60 1.97 10.22 1.28
CA MET A 60 1.22 11.47 1.33
C MET A 60 1.08 12.01 2.76
N ALA A 61 0.86 11.14 3.75
CA ALA A 61 0.83 11.55 5.15
C ALA A 61 2.21 12.07 5.61
N LEU A 62 3.28 11.35 5.28
CA LEU A 62 4.65 11.74 5.59
C LEU A 62 5.01 13.09 4.94
N SER A 63 4.63 13.32 3.68
CA SER A 63 4.91 14.60 3.02
C SER A 63 4.25 15.78 3.74
N PHE A 64 3.00 15.65 4.18
CA PHE A 64 2.34 16.70 4.98
C PHE A 64 3.07 16.96 6.30
N LYS A 65 3.57 15.91 6.96
CA LYS A 65 4.33 16.04 8.22
C LYS A 65 5.69 16.71 8.01
N ILE A 66 6.36 16.40 6.90
CA ILE A 66 7.61 17.06 6.49
C ILE A 66 7.36 18.55 6.22
N ASP A 67 6.28 18.88 5.49
CA ASP A 67 5.90 20.26 5.19
C ASP A 67 5.55 21.04 6.48
N GLU A 68 4.78 20.44 7.40
CA GLU A 68 4.46 21.02 8.71
C GLU A 68 5.72 21.30 9.56
N ALA A 69 6.76 20.49 9.40
CA ALA A 69 8.05 20.66 10.07
C ALA A 69 8.98 21.70 9.38
N GLY A 70 8.54 22.33 8.29
CA GLY A 70 9.29 23.37 7.58
C GLY A 70 10.31 22.84 6.57
N PHE A 71 10.25 21.55 6.23
CA PHE A 71 11.07 20.93 5.20
C PHE A 71 10.25 20.64 3.94
N LYS A 72 10.91 20.18 2.88
CA LYS A 72 10.24 19.74 1.66
C LYS A 72 10.86 18.44 1.18
N ALA A 73 10.05 17.41 0.98
CA ALA A 73 10.52 16.18 0.38
C ALA A 73 10.74 16.39 -1.14
N GLU A 74 11.93 16.06 -1.63
CA GLU A 74 12.19 15.98 -3.08
C GLU A 74 11.68 14.66 -3.65
N ASN A 75 11.87 13.57 -2.89
CA ASN A 75 11.41 12.24 -3.29
C ASN A 75 11.04 11.41 -2.06
N LEU A 76 9.91 10.70 -2.14
CA LEU A 76 9.53 9.66 -1.19
C LEU A 76 9.15 8.43 -2.01
N GLU A 77 10.06 7.46 -2.10
CA GLU A 77 9.83 6.21 -2.81
C GLU A 77 9.59 5.10 -1.79
N THR A 78 8.36 4.58 -1.74
CA THR A 78 7.99 3.52 -0.79
C THR A 78 7.50 2.30 -1.53
N LYS A 79 8.17 1.17 -1.29
CA LYS A 79 7.66 -0.16 -1.65
C LYS A 79 6.86 -0.70 -0.46
N CYS A 80 5.66 -1.21 -0.72
CA CYS A 80 4.89 -1.95 0.27
C CYS A 80 4.81 -3.43 -0.13
N VAL A 81 4.95 -4.33 0.84
CA VAL A 81 4.76 -5.76 0.68
C VAL A 81 3.68 -6.21 1.67
N ILE A 82 2.61 -6.81 1.15
CA ILE A 82 1.53 -7.39 1.96
C ILE A 82 1.78 -8.90 2.05
N ASN A 83 1.86 -9.41 3.28
CA ASN A 83 1.98 -10.84 3.52
C ASN A 83 0.60 -11.45 3.81
N LEU A 84 0.18 -12.38 2.95
CA LEU A 84 -1.03 -13.19 3.14
C LEU A 84 -0.61 -14.59 3.59
N ASP A 85 -0.99 -15.00 4.79
CA ASP A 85 -0.95 -16.41 5.16
C ASP A 85 -2.11 -17.12 4.44
N SER A 86 -1.78 -17.90 3.40
CA SER A 86 -2.76 -18.60 2.58
C SER A 86 -3.43 -19.78 3.30
N LYS A 87 -2.87 -20.29 4.40
CA LYS A 87 -3.47 -21.37 5.20
C LYS A 87 -4.52 -20.79 6.16
N GLU A 88 -4.22 -19.65 6.77
CA GLU A 88 -5.14 -18.95 7.67
C GLU A 88 -6.13 -18.04 6.94
N GLY A 89 -5.84 -17.68 5.67
CA GLY A 89 -6.63 -16.72 4.92
C GLY A 89 -6.54 -15.30 5.50
N LYS A 90 -5.40 -14.95 6.11
CA LYS A 90 -5.21 -13.75 6.90
C LYS A 90 -4.02 -12.93 6.41
N ILE A 91 -4.23 -11.62 6.26
CA ILE A 91 -3.11 -10.68 6.06
C ILE A 91 -2.39 -10.52 7.41
N THR A 92 -1.13 -10.94 7.46
CA THR A 92 -0.34 -10.98 8.71
C THR A 92 0.64 -9.82 8.85
N GLU A 93 1.04 -9.20 7.73
CA GLU A 93 1.95 -8.06 7.76
C GLU A 93 1.73 -7.11 6.56
N SER A 94 1.97 -5.82 6.80
CA SER A 94 2.27 -4.81 5.80
C SER A 94 3.64 -4.18 6.05
N MET A 95 4.61 -4.49 5.20
CA MET A 95 5.99 -4.02 5.29
C MET A 95 6.24 -2.88 4.31
N LEU A 96 6.61 -1.70 4.81
CA LEU A 96 6.93 -0.51 4.03
C LEU A 96 8.45 -0.29 4.03
N THR A 97 9.06 -0.18 2.84
CA THR A 97 10.47 0.20 2.68
C THR A 97 10.55 1.54 1.97
N LEU A 98 10.95 2.59 2.69
CA LEU A 98 11.05 3.97 2.23
C LEU A 98 12.51 4.37 1.92
N LYS A 99 12.70 4.96 0.74
CA LYS A 99 13.87 5.76 0.38
C LYS A 99 13.44 7.21 0.19
N ALA A 100 13.95 8.11 1.04
CA ALA A 100 13.52 9.49 1.10
C ALA A 100 14.67 10.45 0.83
N LYS A 101 14.42 11.46 0.00
CA LYS A 101 15.32 12.60 -0.19
C LYS A 101 14.64 13.85 0.34
N VAL A 102 15.14 14.39 1.45
CA VAL A 102 14.56 15.54 2.14
C VAL A 102 15.70 16.49 2.56
N PRO A 103 16.05 17.48 1.75
CA PRO A 103 17.17 18.37 2.04
C PRO A 103 16.98 19.12 3.37
N GLY A 104 18.04 19.15 4.18
CA GLY A 104 18.10 19.92 5.42
C GLY A 104 17.43 19.29 6.64
N ILE A 105 16.66 18.20 6.50
CA ILE A 105 16.09 17.50 7.66
C ILE A 105 17.16 16.70 8.40
N SER A 106 17.12 16.67 9.73
CA SER A 106 17.95 15.75 10.50
C SER A 106 17.37 14.34 10.45
N LYS A 107 18.21 13.33 10.66
CA LYS A 107 17.76 11.94 10.71
C LYS A 107 16.74 11.73 11.84
N GLU A 108 16.99 12.30 13.00
CA GLU A 108 16.13 12.17 14.18
C GLU A 108 14.74 12.73 13.91
N LYS A 109 14.67 13.92 13.27
CA LYS A 109 13.38 14.51 12.92
C LYS A 109 12.67 13.69 11.85
N PHE A 110 13.40 13.22 10.84
CA PHE A 110 12.84 12.35 9.81
C PHE A 110 12.25 11.06 10.38
N ASP A 111 12.99 10.37 11.25
CA ASP A 111 12.54 9.13 11.90
C ASP A 111 11.28 9.36 12.75
N GLU A 112 11.21 10.49 13.48
CA GLU A 112 10.01 10.89 14.24
C GLU A 112 8.78 11.03 13.33
N LEU A 113 8.93 11.73 12.19
CA LEU A 113 7.83 11.95 11.25
C LEU A 113 7.42 10.65 10.52
N VAL A 114 8.37 9.77 10.23
CA VAL A 114 8.09 8.43 9.70
C VAL A 114 7.26 7.61 10.68
N ALA A 115 7.65 7.58 11.95
CA ALA A 115 6.93 6.85 12.99
C ALA A 115 5.51 7.40 13.24
N ASP A 116 5.32 8.72 13.07
CA ASP A 116 3.98 9.31 13.08
C ASP A 116 3.16 8.83 11.88
N ALA A 117 3.69 8.97 10.66
CA ALA A 117 3.00 8.58 9.43
C ALA A 117 2.64 7.08 9.40
N GLU A 118 3.54 6.22 9.91
CA GLU A 118 3.33 4.79 10.09
C GLU A 118 2.04 4.50 10.85
N LYS A 119 1.79 5.22 11.94
CA LYS A 119 0.64 4.98 12.83
C LYS A 119 -0.59 5.75 12.40
N ASN A 120 -0.39 6.92 11.78
CA ASN A 120 -1.45 7.90 11.63
C ASN A 120 -2.02 8.06 10.23
N CYS A 121 -1.41 7.51 9.19
CA CYS A 121 -2.01 7.56 7.86
C CYS A 121 -3.36 6.78 7.85
N PRO A 122 -4.39 7.25 7.12
CA PRO A 122 -5.71 6.60 7.11
C PRO A 122 -5.71 5.09 6.83
N ILE A 123 -4.85 4.61 5.93
CA ILE A 123 -4.76 3.18 5.62
C ILE A 123 -4.11 2.40 6.77
N SER A 124 -3.07 2.94 7.42
CA SER A 124 -2.50 2.33 8.62
C SER A 124 -3.52 2.18 9.75
N LYS A 125 -4.37 3.19 9.97
CA LYS A 125 -5.44 3.12 10.99
C LYS A 125 -6.53 2.09 10.66
N LEU A 126 -6.72 1.79 9.38
CA LEU A 126 -7.72 0.83 8.91
C LEU A 126 -7.21 -0.62 9.00
N LEU A 127 -5.93 -0.84 8.73
CA LEU A 127 -5.35 -2.18 8.66
C LEU A 127 -5.23 -2.81 10.05
N ASN A 128 -5.80 -4.00 10.20
CA ASN A 128 -5.69 -4.81 11.42
C ASN A 128 -4.66 -5.93 11.22
N THR A 129 -3.40 -5.53 11.08
CA THR A 129 -2.26 -6.42 10.83
C THR A 129 -0.97 -5.78 11.39
N GLU A 130 0.13 -6.52 11.43
CA GLU A 130 1.41 -5.92 11.81
C GLU A 130 1.86 -4.94 10.72
N ILE A 131 2.22 -3.72 11.09
CA ILE A 131 2.77 -2.73 10.17
C ILE A 131 4.21 -2.48 10.58
N LYS A 132 5.13 -2.52 9.62
CA LYS A 132 6.55 -2.23 9.82
C LYS A 132 7.03 -1.24 8.78
N VAL A 133 7.93 -0.35 9.17
CA VAL A 133 8.56 0.61 8.27
C VAL A 133 10.07 0.56 8.42
N GLU A 134 10.76 0.32 7.31
CA GLU A 134 12.20 0.55 7.16
C GLU A 134 12.38 1.81 6.33
N ALA A 135 12.97 2.86 6.92
CA ALA A 135 13.16 4.13 6.25
C ALA A 135 14.64 4.52 6.18
N SER A 136 15.03 5.09 5.03
CA SER A 136 16.38 5.58 4.78
C SER A 136 16.35 6.96 4.11
N LEU A 137 17.24 7.86 4.57
CA LEU A 137 17.53 9.12 3.87
C LEU A 137 18.62 8.85 2.81
N VAL A 138 18.42 9.35 1.60
CA VAL A 138 19.32 9.20 0.44
C VAL A 138 19.81 10.54 -0.11
#